data_AF-A0A7L8AEH6-F1
#
_entry.id   AF-A0A7L8AEH6-F1
#
_cell.length_a   1.000
_cell.length_b   1.000
_cell.length_c   1.000
_cell.angle_alpha   90.00
_cell.angle_beta   90.00
_cell.angle_gamma   90.00
#
_symmetry.space_group_name_H-M   'P 1'
#
loop_
_entity.id
_entity.type
_entity.pdbx_description
1 polymer ?
#
loop_
_entity_poly.entity_id
_entity_poly.type
_entity_poly.pdbx_seq_one_letter_code
_entity_poly.pdbx_strand_id
1 'polypeptide(L)' 'MEEFFGLGVLWLVCNFIGGTIRHIYGSIWRTIFKKPKYKYKEYVFGIENSKNHFDIHGHQFNNLIITIVFVAIIITILS' A
#
# COMPACT_ATOMS: atom_id res chain seq x y z
N MET A 1 14.18 -4.74 -22.11
CA MET A 1 13.33 -3.53 -21.95
C MET A 1 11.91 -3.91 -21.54
N GLU A 2 11.27 -4.89 -22.19
CA GLU A 2 9.93 -5.36 -21.82
C GLU A 2 9.84 -5.90 -20.38
N GLU A 3 10.83 -6.68 -19.92
CA GLU A 3 10.86 -7.19 -18.54
C GLU A 3 10.93 -6.07 -17.49
N PHE A 4 11.73 -5.03 -17.74
CA PHE A 4 11.82 -3.86 -16.86
C PHE A 4 10.49 -3.09 -16.81
N PHE A 5 9.80 -2.99 -17.94
CA PHE A 5 8.48 -2.36 -18.02
C PHE A 5 7.43 -3.18 -17.25
N GLY A 6 7.43 -4.51 -17.42
CA GLY A 6 6.52 -5.42 -16.72
C GLY A 6 6.68 -5.35 -15.20
N LEU A 7 7.92 -5.35 -14.69
CA LEU A 7 8.20 -5.21 -13.27
C LEU A 7 7.76 -3.84 -12.73
N GLY A 8 7.96 -2.76 -13.50
CA GLY A 8 7.51 -1.42 -13.13
C GLY A 8 5.99 -1.31 -13.03
N VAL A 9 5.26 -1.88 -13.99
CA VAL A 9 3.79 -1.90 -13.98
C VAL A 9 3.27 -2.73 -12.80
N LEU A 10 3.83 -3.92 -12.58
CA LEU A 10 3.46 -4.79 -11.45
C LEU A 10 3.68 -4.07 -10.12
N TRP A 11 4.83 -3.42 -9.95
CA TRP A 11 5.14 -2.63 -8.77
C TRP A 11 4.12 -1.51 -8.52
N LEU A 12 3.70 -0.81 -9.58
CA LEU A 12 2.71 0.27 -9.48
C LEU A 12 1.34 -0.28 -9.08
N VAL A 13 0.91 -1.39 -9.70
CA VAL A 13 -0.37 -2.05 -9.39
C VAL A 13 -0.40 -2.52 -7.93
N CYS A 14 0.66 -3.18 -7.45
CA CYS A 14 0.75 -3.63 -6.06
C CYS A 14 0.73 -2.45 -5.07
N ASN A 15 1.43 -1.36 -5.35
CA ASN A 15 1.39 -0.18 -4.47
C ASN A 15 0.03 0.51 -4.50
N PHE A 16 -0.66 0.52 -5.63
CA PHE A 16 -1.99 1.10 -5.75
C PHE A 16 -3.04 0.29 -4.98
N ILE A 17 -3.08 -1.04 -5.17
CA ILE A 17 -4.03 -1.92 -4.49
C ILE A 17 -3.74 -1.94 -2.99
N GLY A 18 -2.51 -2.31 -2.61
CA GLY A 18 -2.07 -2.37 -1.22
C GLY A 18 -2.23 -1.03 -0.50
N GLY A 19 -1.81 0.06 -1.16
CA GLY A 19 -1.93 1.42 -0.65
C GLY A 19 -3.39 1.85 -0.46
N THR A 20 -4.30 1.48 -1.36
CA THR A 20 -5.75 1.74 -1.23
C THR A 20 -6.34 1.04 -0.02
N ILE A 21 -6.07 -0.26 0.14
CA ILE A 21 -6.58 -1.04 1.28
C ILE A 21 -6.03 -0.47 2.58
N ARG A 22 -4.74 -0.16 2.63
CA ARG A 22 -4.10 0.48 3.79
C ARG A 22 -4.65 1.87 4.07
N HIS A 23 -5.00 2.63 3.03
CA HIS A 23 -5.60 3.95 3.19
C HIS A 23 -6.98 3.86 3.84
N ILE A 24 -7.82 2.91 3.40
CA ILE A 24 -9.14 2.69 3.98
C ILE A 24 -9.00 2.30 5.46
N TYR A 25 -8.23 1.25 5.74
CA TYR A 25 -7.99 0.78 7.11
C TYR A 25 -7.35 1.87 7.98
N GLY A 26 -6.30 2.51 7.49
CA GLY A 26 -5.56 3.54 8.20
C GLY A 26 -6.40 4.79 8.48
N SER A 27 -7.29 5.17 7.58
CA SER A 27 -8.20 6.31 7.78
C SER A 27 -9.26 6.01 8.83
N ILE A 28 -9.81 4.79 8.86
CA ILE A 28 -10.73 4.33 9.90
C ILE A 28 -10.02 4.31 11.25
N TRP A 29 -8.87 3.61 11.35
CA TRP A 29 -8.08 3.52 12.57
C TRP A 29 -7.70 4.90 13.11
N ARG A 30 -7.18 5.79 12.26
CA ARG A 30 -6.77 7.14 12.69
C ARG A 30 -7.95 8.00 13.13
N THR A 31 -9.14 7.78 12.57
CA THR A 31 -10.37 8.45 13.01
C THR A 31 -10.79 7.96 14.41
N ILE A 32 -10.80 6.64 14.64
CA ILE A 32 -11.16 6.04 15.94
C ILE A 32 -10.20 6.50 17.04
N PHE A 33 -8.90 6.47 16.78
CA PHE A 33 -7.87 6.80 17.78
C PHE A 33 -7.46 8.28 17.79
N LYS A 34 -8.21 9.16 17.10
CA LYS A 34 -7.93 10.62 17.01
C LYS A 34 -6.47 10.94 16.62
N LYS A 35 -5.88 10.15 15.70
CA LYS A 35 -4.52 10.35 15.19
C LYS A 35 -4.52 11.20 13.92
N PRO A 36 -3.44 11.95 13.61
CA PRO A 36 -3.33 12.71 12.37
C PRO A 36 -3.53 11.81 11.14
N LYS A 37 -4.34 12.22 10.17
CA LYS A 37 -4.56 11.42 8.94
C LYS A 37 -3.41 11.64 7.95
N TYR A 38 -3.01 10.57 7.27
CA TYR A 38 -2.12 10.68 6.11
C TYR A 38 -2.92 10.88 4.83
N LYS A 39 -2.32 11.57 3.88
CA LYS A 39 -2.82 11.71 2.50
C LYS A 39 -2.76 10.37 1.79
N TYR A 40 -3.65 10.16 0.85
CA TYR A 40 -3.68 8.94 0.03
C TYR A 40 -2.31 8.64 -0.60
N LYS A 41 -1.65 9.65 -1.18
CA LYS A 41 -0.31 9.50 -1.77
C LYS A 41 0.74 8.95 -0.80
N GLU A 42 0.61 9.21 0.50
CA GLU A 42 1.56 8.70 1.50
C GLU A 42 1.34 7.20 1.76
N TYR A 43 0.14 6.68 1.50
CA TYR A 43 -0.13 5.24 1.54
C TYR A 43 0.36 4.53 0.27
N VAL A 44 0.45 5.21 -0.87
CA VAL A 44 0.91 4.62 -2.13
C VAL A 44 2.43 4.72 -2.27
N PHE A 45 3.03 5.88 -1.98
CA PHE A 45 4.42 6.19 -2.28
C PHE A 45 5.33 6.34 -1.04
N GLY A 46 4.75 6.29 0.17
CA GLY A 46 5.49 6.48 1.42
C GLY A 46 5.34 7.90 2.00
N ILE A 47 5.72 8.07 3.27
CA ILE A 47 5.50 9.32 4.03
C ILE A 47 6.56 10.35 3.62
N GLU A 48 6.14 11.47 3.01
CA GLU A 48 7.06 12.51 2.52
C GLU A 48 7.83 13.24 3.63
N ASN A 49 7.29 13.34 4.85
CA ASN A 49 7.85 14.14 5.95
C ASN A 49 7.96 13.35 7.27
N SER A 50 8.61 12.19 7.24
CA SER A 50 8.92 11.46 8.47
C SER A 50 10.17 12.06 9.12
N LYS A 51 10.03 12.61 10.34
CA LYS A 51 11.17 13.10 11.14
C LYS A 51 12.10 11.99 11.66
N ASN A 52 11.65 10.72 11.72
CA ASN A 52 12.34 9.69 12.51
C ASN A 52 12.81 8.44 11.73
N HIS A 53 12.23 8.09 10.57
CA HIS A 53 12.81 7.08 9.65
C HIS A 53 12.00 7.04 8.35
N PHE A 54 12.59 7.48 7.24
CA PHE A 54 11.98 7.36 5.92
C PHE A 54 12.27 5.95 5.36
N ASP A 55 11.35 5.01 5.59
CA ASP A 55 11.47 3.63 5.08
C ASP A 55 10.51 3.41 3.90
N ILE A 56 10.95 3.79 2.70
CA ILE A 56 10.22 3.51 1.45
C ILE A 56 10.10 2.00 1.22
N HIS A 57 11.17 1.25 1.47
CA HIS A 57 11.23 -0.17 1.11
C HIS A 57 10.26 -1.00 1.94
N GLY A 58 10.24 -0.80 3.26
CA GLY A 58 9.28 -1.45 4.14
C GLY A 58 7.83 -1.07 3.80
N HIS A 59 7.60 0.17 3.39
CA HIS A 59 6.29 0.63 2.97
C HIS A 59 5.78 -0.08 1.71
N GLN A 60 6.63 -0.18 0.69
CA GLN A 60 6.32 -0.89 -0.55
C GLN A 60 6.13 -2.39 -0.32
N PHE A 61 6.99 -2.99 0.52
CA PHE A 61 6.89 -4.39 0.87
C PHE A 61 5.57 -4.71 1.60
N ASN A 62 5.13 -3.83 2.50
CA ASN A 62 3.83 -3.99 3.16
C ASN A 62 2.66 -3.89 2.17
N ASN A 63 2.72 -2.96 1.21
CA ASN A 63 1.70 -2.86 0.15
C ASN A 63 1.66 -4.11 -0.74
N LEU A 64 2.82 -4.70 -1.05
CA LEU A 64 2.92 -5.96 -1.77
C LEU A 64 2.24 -7.11 -1.00
N ILE A 65 2.57 -7.29 0.29
CA ILE A 65 1.97 -8.33 1.13
C ILE A 65 0.45 -8.17 1.18
N ILE A 66 -0.05 -6.96 1.42
CA ILE A 66 -1.49 -6.69 1.48
C ILE A 66 -2.17 -7.00 0.14
N THR A 67 -1.52 -6.67 -0.97
CA THR A 67 -2.04 -7.01 -2.30
C THR A 67 -2.14 -8.52 -2.49
N ILE A 68 -1.11 -9.28 -2.13
CA ILE A 68 -1.10 -10.75 -2.22
C ILE A 68 -2.23 -11.35 -1.38
N VAL A 69 -2.37 -10.91 -0.12
CA VAL A 69 -3.43 -11.37 0.77
C VAL A 69 -4.82 -11.05 0.20
N PHE A 70 -5.01 -9.84 -0.33
CA PHE A 70 -6.27 -9.43 -0.93
C PHE A 70 -6.64 -10.26 -2.16
N VAL A 71 -5.67 -10.48 -3.06
CA VAL A 71 -5.87 -11.32 -4.26
C VAL A 71 -6.18 -12.76 -3.86
N ALA A 72 -5.46 -13.32 -2.88
CA ALA A 72 -5.73 -14.67 -2.37
C ALA A 72 -7.17 -14.80 -1.84
N ILE A 73 -7.64 -13.82 -1.06
CA ILE A 73 -9.02 -13.77 -0.55
C ILE A 73 -10.02 -13.72 -1.70
N ILE A 74 -9.81 -12.87 -2.71
CA ILE A 74 -10.68 -12.79 -3.88
C ILE A 74 -10.75 -14.14 -4.61
N ILE A 75 -9.60 -14.76 -4.85
CA ILE A 75 -9.54 -16.07 -5.52
C ILE A 75 -10.34 -17.10 -4.73
N THR A 76 -10.14 -17.18 -3.41
CA THR A 76 -10.88 -18.12 -2.54
C THR A 76 -12.39 -17.87 -2.53
N ILE A 77 -12.84 -16.62 -2.64
CA ILE A 77 -14.28 -16.29 -2.68
C ILE A 77 -14.90 -16.62 -4.04
N LEU A 78 -14.13 -16.50 -5.13
CA LEU A 78 -14.63 -16.64 -6.50
C LEU A 78 -14.39 -18.03 -7.12
N SER A 79 -13.59 -18.89 -6.48
CA SER A 79 -13.34 -20.29 -6.85
C SER A 79 -14.40 -21.23 -6.30
#